data_AF-K9UR34-F1
#
_entry.id   AF-K9UR34-F1
#
_cell.length_a   1.000
_cell.length_b   1.000
_cell.length_c   1.000
_cell.angle_alpha   90.00
_cell.angle_beta   90.00
_cell.angle_gamma   90.00
#
_symmetry.space_group_name_H-M   'P 1'
#
loop_
_entity.id
_entity.type
_entity.pdbx_description
1 polymer ?
#
loop_
_entity_poly.entity_id
_entity_poly.type
_entity_poly.pdbx_seq_one_letter_code
_entity_poly.pdbx_strand_id
1 'polypeptide(L)'
;MLTRSRSLPVGMIPTISLTPSTSWNSFEQFRTSGANALATITAGTVGTLQTKTGQYRILNENDFQQLVGLAGDVERLQQGLSVVMRAVRVVENHPEDADTLALLVETVSMLGNISTVLPTRSSFPPLEPEDIPAESEDEVILAPELLNRPLG
;
A
#
# COMPACT_ATOMS: atom_id res chain seq x y z
N MET A 1 -38.13 -24.80 10.61
CA MET A 1 -37.19 -24.09 11.50
C MET A 1 -36.02 -23.64 10.66
N LEU A 2 -35.94 -22.35 10.33
CA LEU A 2 -34.86 -21.77 9.53
C LEU A 2 -33.80 -21.22 10.49
N THR A 3 -32.66 -21.88 10.53
CA THR A 3 -31.49 -21.48 11.30
C THR A 3 -30.97 -20.15 10.77
N ARG A 4 -31.09 -19.08 11.56
CA ARG A 4 -30.48 -17.78 11.26
C ARG A 4 -28.98 -17.98 11.07
N SER A 5 -28.49 -17.77 9.84
CA SER A 5 -27.07 -17.63 9.56
C SER A 5 -26.50 -16.56 10.48
N ARG A 6 -25.62 -16.97 11.39
CA ARG A 6 -24.80 -16.04 12.18
C ARG A 6 -24.00 -15.19 11.19
N SER A 7 -24.39 -13.93 11.04
CA SER A 7 -23.54 -12.91 10.45
C SER A 7 -22.25 -12.87 11.26
N LEU A 8 -21.16 -13.32 10.64
CA LEU A 8 -19.82 -13.13 11.19
C LEU A 8 -19.60 -11.62 11.41
N PRO A 9 -18.92 -11.21 12.50
CA PRO A 9 -18.57 -9.81 12.67
C PRO A 9 -17.76 -9.40 11.45
N VAL A 10 -18.21 -8.33 10.77
CA VAL A 10 -17.42 -7.67 9.73
C VAL A 10 -16.05 -7.42 10.36
N GLY A 11 -15.06 -8.17 9.88
CA GLY A 11 -13.72 -8.18 10.41
C GLY A 11 -13.23 -6.75 10.51
N MET A 12 -12.63 -6.43 11.65
CA MET A 12 -12.01 -5.16 11.97
C MET A 12 -11.15 -4.72 10.78
N ILE A 13 -11.68 -3.88 9.89
CA ILE A 13 -10.92 -3.38 8.74
C ILE A 13 -9.78 -2.60 9.37
N PRO A 14 -8.51 -3.00 9.17
CA PRO A 14 -7.39 -2.28 9.74
C PRO A 14 -7.45 -0.86 9.19
N THR A 15 -7.83 0.06 10.05
CA THR A 15 -7.95 1.47 9.68
C THR A 15 -6.54 2.03 9.78
N ILE A 16 -5.86 2.12 8.64
CA ILE A 16 -4.56 2.78 8.55
C ILE A 16 -4.78 4.26 8.85
N SER A 17 -4.37 4.70 10.04
CA SER A 17 -4.42 6.09 10.46
C SER A 17 -3.01 6.68 10.31
N LEU A 18 -2.81 7.45 9.26
CA LEU A 18 -1.55 8.16 9.00
C LEU A 18 -1.72 9.62 9.41
N THR A 19 -0.80 10.08 10.23
CA THR A 19 -0.75 11.48 10.69
C THR A 19 0.46 12.18 10.08
N PRO A 20 0.31 13.42 9.58
CA PRO A 20 1.47 14.20 9.15
C PRO A 20 2.42 14.45 10.31
N SER A 21 3.72 14.26 10.09
CA SER A 21 4.76 14.57 11.08
C SER A 21 5.63 15.74 10.63
N THR A 22 6.93 15.50 10.42
CA THR A 22 7.91 16.51 10.03
C THR A 22 7.80 16.83 8.54
N SER A 23 7.99 18.10 8.20
CA SER A 23 8.12 18.55 6.82
C SER A 23 9.47 19.24 6.62
N TRP A 24 10.17 18.85 5.55
CA TRP A 24 11.39 19.48 5.07
C TRP A 24 11.08 20.22 3.78
N ASN A 25 11.39 21.51 3.75
CA ASN A 25 11.12 22.39 2.61
C ASN A 25 12.23 22.32 1.54
N SER A 26 13.34 21.64 1.83
CA SER A 26 14.39 21.34 0.87
C SER A 26 15.17 20.08 1.25
N PHE A 27 15.91 19.52 0.29
CA PHE A 27 16.80 18.40 0.52
C PHE A 27 17.93 18.75 1.50
N GLU A 28 18.45 19.97 1.43
CA GLU A 28 19.49 20.47 2.34
C GLU A 28 18.99 20.52 3.79
N GLN A 29 17.73 20.90 4.02
CA GLN A 29 17.12 20.89 5.34
C GLN A 29 17.02 19.46 5.90
N PHE A 30 16.63 18.52 5.05
CA PHE A 30 16.58 17.10 5.39
C PHE A 30 17.98 16.56 5.74
N ARG A 31 18.97 16.79 4.87
CA ARG A 31 20.35 16.34 5.04
C ARG A 31 21.02 16.91 6.28
N THR A 32 20.78 18.18 6.61
CA THR A 32 21.36 18.86 7.79
C THR A 32 20.93 18.19 9.10
N SER A 33 19.74 17.58 9.12
CA SER A 33 19.22 16.86 10.28
C SER A 33 19.91 15.50 10.51
N GLY A 34 20.65 15.00 9.51
CA GLY A 34 21.45 13.77 9.59
C GLY A 34 20.64 12.54 9.99
N ALA A 35 21.25 11.65 10.78
CA ALA A 35 20.60 10.43 11.26
C ALA A 35 19.31 10.69 12.07
N ASN A 36 19.14 11.90 12.62
CA ASN A 36 17.95 12.28 13.39
C ASN A 36 16.78 12.72 12.51
N ALA A 37 16.99 12.94 11.20
CA ALA A 37 15.91 13.33 10.29
C ALA A 37 14.76 12.32 10.31
N LEU A 38 15.08 11.03 10.40
CA LEU A 38 14.08 9.96 10.37
C LEU A 38 13.57 9.57 11.76
N ALA A 39 14.09 10.17 12.85
CA ALA A 39 13.70 9.81 14.21
C ALA A 39 12.21 10.07 14.50
N THR A 40 11.59 11.01 13.77
CA THR A 40 10.16 11.34 13.88
C THR A 40 9.28 10.46 12.99
N ILE A 41 9.87 9.64 12.10
CA ILE A 41 9.17 8.73 11.22
C ILE A 41 8.97 7.41 11.95
N THR A 42 7.86 7.33 12.67
CA THR A 42 7.41 6.14 13.40
C THR A 42 6.13 5.58 12.77
N ALA A 43 5.68 4.40 13.22
CA ALA A 43 4.44 3.82 12.73
C ALA A 43 3.25 4.78 12.91
N GLY A 44 2.42 4.91 11.89
CA GLY A 44 1.28 5.84 11.84
C GLY A 44 1.66 7.28 11.48
N THR A 45 2.90 7.55 11.09
CA THR A 45 3.35 8.91 10.76
C THR A 45 3.89 9.04 9.34
N VAL A 46 3.70 10.22 8.74
CA VAL A 46 4.16 10.53 7.38
C VAL A 46 4.93 11.84 7.38
N GLY A 47 6.22 11.73 7.07
CA GLY A 47 7.09 12.86 6.78
C GLY A 47 6.94 13.34 5.35
N THR A 48 7.29 14.60 5.12
CA THR A 48 7.16 15.24 3.80
C THR A 48 8.45 15.92 3.42
N LEU A 49 9.05 15.53 2.30
CA LEU A 49 10.23 16.17 1.74
C LEU A 49 9.86 16.91 0.45
N GLN A 50 10.04 18.23 0.45
CA GLN A 50 9.92 19.06 -0.74
C GLN A 50 11.28 19.15 -1.43
N THR A 51 11.27 19.01 -2.75
CA THR A 51 12.45 19.14 -3.61
C THR A 51 12.09 20.00 -4.83
N LYS A 52 13.08 20.35 -5.64
CA LYS A 52 12.85 21.05 -6.91
C LYS A 52 12.04 20.20 -7.91
N THR A 53 12.15 18.88 -7.82
CA THR A 53 11.51 17.93 -8.76
C THR A 53 10.15 17.44 -8.28
N GLY A 54 9.80 17.66 -7.01
CA GLY A 54 8.49 17.30 -6.48
C GLY A 54 8.47 17.11 -4.97
N GLN A 55 7.40 16.45 -4.51
CA GLN A 55 7.15 16.15 -3.10
C GLN A 55 7.27 14.64 -2.86
N TYR A 56 8.11 14.25 -1.92
CA TYR A 56 8.27 12.87 -1.46
C TYR A 56 7.59 12.69 -0.11
N ARG A 57 6.97 11.51 0.09
CA ARG A 57 6.41 11.09 1.37
C ARG A 57 7.30 10.02 1.96
N ILE A 58 7.65 10.19 3.23
CA ILE A 58 8.53 9.28 3.95
C ILE A 58 7.70 8.66 5.07
N LEU A 59 7.67 7.33 5.12
CA LEU A 59 6.91 6.53 6.07
C LEU A 59 7.75 5.32 6.46
N ASN A 60 7.38 4.64 7.54
CA ASN A 60 8.04 3.38 7.87
C ASN A 60 7.66 2.29 6.86
N GLU A 61 8.49 1.25 6.77
CA GLU A 61 8.28 0.15 5.84
C GLU A 61 6.97 -0.60 6.10
N ASN A 62 6.62 -0.80 7.37
CA ASN A 62 5.40 -1.52 7.73
C ASN A 62 4.13 -0.83 7.20
N ASP A 63 4.03 0.49 7.38
CA ASP A 63 2.88 1.26 6.90
C ASP A 63 2.86 1.29 5.37
N PHE A 64 4.03 1.34 4.73
CA PHE A 64 4.13 1.23 3.27
C PHE A 64 3.58 -0.10 2.76
N GLN A 65 4.02 -1.21 3.34
CA GLN A 65 3.54 -2.55 2.97
C GLN A 65 2.03 -2.72 3.22
N GLN A 66 1.50 -2.12 4.30
CA GLN A 66 0.06 -2.10 4.55
C GLN A 66 -0.71 -1.31 3.49
N LEU A 67 -0.22 -0.13 3.09
CA LEU A 67 -0.84 0.67 2.02
C LEU A 67 -0.80 -0.05 0.67
N VAL A 68 0.34 -0.64 0.30
CA VAL A 68 0.49 -1.41 -0.94
C VAL A 68 -0.46 -2.60 -0.94
N GLY A 69 -0.55 -3.31 0.18
CA GLY A 69 -1.51 -4.39 0.36
C GLY A 69 -2.95 -3.92 0.12
N LEU A 70 -3.35 -2.83 0.79
CA LEU A 70 -4.70 -2.27 0.66
C LEU A 70 -5.02 -1.83 -0.78
N ALA A 71 -4.08 -1.21 -1.48
CA ALA A 71 -4.25 -0.85 -2.88
C ALA A 71 -4.49 -2.09 -3.76
N GLY A 72 -3.71 -3.16 -3.53
CA GLY A 72 -3.90 -4.44 -4.21
C GLY A 72 -5.25 -5.09 -3.91
N ASP A 73 -5.79 -4.93 -2.70
CA ASP A 73 -7.13 -5.42 -2.35
C ASP A 73 -8.23 -4.70 -3.12
N VAL A 74 -8.14 -3.36 -3.17
CA VAL A 74 -9.09 -2.54 -3.92
C VAL A 74 -9.08 -2.92 -5.38
N GLU A 75 -7.89 -3.12 -5.98
CA GLU A 75 -7.77 -3.56 -7.36
C GLU A 75 -8.41 -4.93 -7.60
N ARG A 76 -8.11 -5.92 -6.75
CA ARG A 76 -8.73 -7.26 -6.86
C ARG A 76 -10.25 -7.20 -6.72
N LEU A 77 -10.76 -6.38 -5.80
CA LEU A 77 -12.20 -6.20 -5.61
C LEU A 77 -12.86 -5.54 -6.83
N GLN A 78 -12.23 -4.51 -7.40
CA GLN A 78 -12.69 -3.85 -8.63
C GLN A 78 -12.74 -4.84 -9.81
N GLN A 79 -11.70 -5.66 -9.97
CA GLN A 79 -11.66 -6.70 -11.00
C GLN A 79 -12.77 -7.72 -10.80
N GLY A 80 -12.93 -8.23 -9.56
CA GLY A 80 -14.00 -9.15 -9.20
C GLY A 80 -15.40 -8.61 -9.50
N LEU A 81 -15.68 -7.37 -9.08
CA LEU A 81 -16.95 -6.71 -9.36
C LEU A 81 -17.19 -6.53 -10.86
N SER A 82 -16.15 -6.24 -11.64
CA SER A 82 -16.25 -6.15 -13.10
C SER A 82 -16.72 -7.47 -13.73
N VAL A 83 -16.22 -8.61 -13.24
CA VAL A 83 -16.65 -9.94 -13.71
C VAL A 83 -18.12 -10.18 -13.36
N VAL A 84 -18.56 -9.85 -12.14
CA VAL A 84 -19.98 -9.97 -11.74
C VAL A 84 -20.87 -9.13 -12.63
N MET A 85 -20.50 -7.87 -12.87
CA MET A 85 -21.28 -6.97 -13.74
C MET A 85 -21.40 -7.52 -15.17
N ARG A 86 -20.38 -8.20 -15.68
CA ARG A 86 -20.45 -8.87 -16.98
C ARG A 86 -21.38 -10.08 -16.93
N ALA A 87 -21.25 -10.95 -15.94
CA ALA A 87 -22.11 -12.11 -15.78
C ALA A 87 -23.59 -11.73 -15.66
N VAL A 88 -23.91 -10.68 -14.89
CA VAL A 88 -25.27 -10.12 -14.78
C VAL A 88 -25.80 -9.69 -16.16
N ARG A 89 -25.01 -8.97 -16.96
CA ARG A 89 -25.43 -8.57 -18.32
C ARG A 89 -25.68 -9.77 -19.24
N VAL A 90 -24.94 -10.86 -19.08
CA VAL A 90 -25.17 -12.08 -19.89
C VAL A 90 -26.51 -12.70 -19.50
N VAL A 91 -26.81 -12.78 -18.19
CA VAL A 91 -28.11 -13.23 -17.66
C VAL A 91 -29.26 -12.33 -18.14
N GLU A 92 -29.09 -11.01 -18.11
CA GLU A 92 -30.12 -10.08 -18.59
C GLU A 92 -30.47 -10.29 -20.07
N ASN A 93 -29.49 -10.71 -20.89
CA ASN A 93 -29.70 -11.00 -22.30
C ASN A 93 -30.24 -12.42 -22.57
N HIS A 94 -30.08 -13.36 -21.62
CA HIS A 94 -30.52 -14.76 -21.73
C HIS A 94 -31.11 -15.26 -20.40
N PRO A 95 -32.24 -14.70 -19.93
CA PRO A 95 -32.75 -14.94 -18.58
C PRO A 95 -33.27 -16.36 -18.36
N GLU A 96 -33.65 -17.07 -19.42
CA GLU A 96 -34.13 -18.46 -19.38
C GLU A 96 -33.02 -19.51 -19.43
N ASP A 97 -31.77 -19.11 -19.71
CA ASP A 97 -30.65 -20.03 -19.82
C ASP A 97 -30.11 -20.43 -18.44
N ALA A 98 -30.39 -21.67 -18.04
CA ALA A 98 -29.97 -22.24 -16.78
C ALA A 98 -28.44 -22.27 -16.62
N ASP A 99 -27.68 -22.43 -17.72
CA ASP A 99 -26.22 -22.47 -17.68
C ASP A 99 -25.65 -21.07 -17.42
N THR A 100 -26.25 -20.04 -18.03
CA THR A 100 -25.91 -18.63 -17.79
C THR A 100 -26.20 -18.20 -16.34
N LEU A 101 -27.31 -18.68 -15.76
CA LEU A 101 -27.62 -18.46 -14.33
C LEU A 101 -26.65 -19.19 -13.40
N ALA A 102 -26.26 -20.42 -13.73
CA ALA A 102 -25.27 -21.19 -12.98
C ALA A 102 -23.90 -20.49 -12.96
N LEU A 103 -23.47 -19.94 -14.11
CA LEU A 103 -22.23 -19.17 -14.23
C LEU A 103 -22.22 -17.93 -13.32
N LEU A 104 -23.34 -17.21 -13.20
CA LEU A 104 -23.44 -16.07 -12.28
C LEU A 104 -23.30 -16.52 -10.82
N VAL A 105 -23.96 -17.62 -10.43
CA VAL A 105 -23.86 -18.18 -9.07
C VAL A 105 -22.43 -18.61 -8.75
N GLU A 106 -21.75 -19.28 -9.68
CA GLU A 106 -20.35 -19.66 -9.55
C GLU A 106 -19.44 -18.44 -9.40
N THR A 107 -19.61 -17.43 -10.26
CA THR A 107 -18.83 -16.19 -10.24
C THR A 107 -18.95 -15.47 -8.88
N VAL A 108 -20.17 -15.36 -8.34
CA VAL A 108 -20.40 -14.74 -7.02
C VAL A 108 -19.81 -15.59 -5.90
N SER A 109 -19.90 -16.92 -6.01
CA SER A 109 -19.33 -17.86 -5.02
C SER A 109 -17.81 -17.80 -4.98
N MET A 110 -17.15 -17.66 -6.13
CA MET A 110 -15.70 -17.49 -6.21
C MET A 110 -15.26 -16.21 -5.49
N LEU A 111 -16.02 -15.11 -5.62
CA LEU A 111 -15.75 -13.85 -4.91
C LEU A 111 -15.96 -13.92 -3.41
N GLY A 112 -17.00 -14.63 -2.96
CA GLY A 112 -17.29 -14.84 -1.54
C GLY A 112 -16.24 -15.69 -0.81
N ASN A 113 -15.47 -16.50 -1.55
CA ASN A 113 -14.40 -17.35 -1.04
C ASN A 113 -13.01 -16.70 -1.15
N ILE A 114 -12.89 -15.49 -1.71
CA ILE A 114 -11.62 -14.76 -1.68
C ILE A 114 -11.37 -14.38 -0.22
N SER A 115 -10.23 -14.80 0.32
CA SER A 115 -9.76 -14.39 1.63
C SER A 115 -9.88 -12.86 1.76
N THR A 116 -10.72 -12.40 2.68
CA THR A 116 -10.83 -10.98 3.07
C THR A 116 -9.62 -10.49 3.86
N VAL A 117 -8.70 -11.42 4.16
CA VAL A 117 -7.43 -11.13 4.81
C VAL A 117 -6.39 -10.98 3.72
N LEU A 118 -5.81 -9.77 3.68
CA LEU A 118 -4.59 -9.45 2.94
C LEU A 118 -3.58 -10.59 3.07
N PRO A 119 -2.89 -10.99 1.99
CA PRO A 119 -1.60 -11.63 2.14
C PRO A 119 -0.60 -10.58 2.65
N THR A 120 -0.77 -10.12 3.89
CA THR A 120 0.25 -9.37 4.61
C THR A 120 1.39 -10.35 4.79
N ARG A 121 2.44 -10.20 3.98
CA ARG A 121 3.64 -10.99 4.16
C ARG A 121 4.15 -10.70 5.57
N SER A 122 4.21 -11.73 6.42
CA SER A 122 4.73 -11.62 7.80
C SER A 122 6.19 -11.21 7.83
N SER A 123 6.89 -11.39 6.72
CA SER A 123 8.24 -10.91 6.47
C SER A 123 8.38 -10.45 5.03
N PHE A 124 8.94 -9.27 4.85
CA PHE A 124 9.42 -8.76 3.57
C PHE A 124 10.95 -8.70 3.65
N PRO A 125 11.66 -9.03 2.57
CA PRO A 125 13.08 -8.70 2.50
C PRO A 125 13.22 -7.19 2.67
N PRO A 126 14.23 -6.71 3.41
CA PRO A 126 14.53 -5.28 3.46
C PRO A 126 14.62 -4.74 2.03
N LEU A 127 14.02 -3.57 1.78
CA LEU A 127 14.27 -2.86 0.54
C LEU A 127 15.77 -2.57 0.48
N GLU A 128 16.45 -3.19 -0.46
CA GLU A 128 17.80 -2.75 -0.80
C GLU A 128 17.68 -1.44 -1.59
N PRO A 129 18.60 -0.48 -1.39
CA PRO A 129 18.63 0.71 -2.22
C PRO A 129 18.65 0.26 -3.69
N GLU A 130 17.69 0.70 -4.49
CA GLU A 130 17.81 0.56 -5.94
C GLU A 130 19.10 1.29 -6.35
N ASP A 131 19.93 0.65 -7.18
CA ASP A 131 20.99 1.31 -7.94
C ASP A 131 20.33 2.23 -8.98
N ILE A 132 19.66 3.27 -8.48
CA ILE A 132 19.26 4.42 -9.27
C ILE A 132 20.59 5.08 -9.60
N PRO A 133 21.00 5.16 -10.87
CA PRO A 133 22.20 5.89 -11.22
C PRO A 133 22.04 7.29 -10.68
N ALA A 134 22.87 7.65 -9.68
CA ALA A 134 22.87 8.98 -9.12
C ALA A 134 23.00 9.94 -10.31
N GLU A 135 22.04 10.87 -10.44
CA GLU A 135 22.24 12.00 -11.34
C GLU A 135 23.59 12.59 -10.96
N SER A 136 24.50 12.65 -11.93
CA SER A 136 25.95 12.80 -11.78
C SER A 136 26.41 14.10 -11.10
N GLU A 137 25.50 14.86 -10.52
CA GLU A 137 25.74 16.13 -9.84
C GLU A 137 25.68 16.01 -8.31
N ASP A 138 25.08 14.95 -7.74
CA ASP A 138 25.09 14.72 -6.29
C ASP A 138 26.09 13.61 -5.93
N GLU A 139 27.34 14.01 -5.64
CA GLU A 139 28.34 13.15 -5.01
C GLU A 139 27.82 12.64 -3.65
N VAL A 140 27.20 11.46 -3.66
CA VAL A 140 26.83 10.76 -2.44
C VAL A 140 28.11 10.19 -1.82
N ILE A 141 28.55 10.80 -0.72
CA ILE A 141 29.68 10.30 0.04
C ILE A 141 29.26 9.03 0.80
N LEU A 142 29.58 7.87 0.23
CA LEU A 142 29.28 6.54 0.80
C LEU A 142 30.23 6.11 1.92
N ALA A 143 31.38 6.78 2.05
CA ALA A 143 32.36 6.50 3.09
C ALA A 143 32.22 7.50 4.26
N PRO A 144 31.87 7.04 5.48
CA PRO A 144 31.71 7.91 6.65
C PRO A 144 32.97 8.72 6.98
N GLU A 145 34.14 8.22 6.60
CA GLU A 145 35.46 8.84 6.79
C GLU A 145 35.69 10.10 5.95
N LEU A 146 34.94 10.23 4.84
CA LEU A 146 35.05 11.36 3.92
C LEU A 146 34.12 12.53 4.34
N LEU A 147 33.31 12.34 5.38
CA LEU A 147 32.54 13.41 5.98
C LEU A 147 33.49 14.31 6.79
N ASN A 148 33.79 15.49 6.27
CA ASN A 148 34.60 16.48 6.97
C ASN A 148 33.80 17.00 8.18
N ARG A 149 34.00 16.37 9.35
CA ARG A 149 33.35 16.78 10.60
C ARG A 149 34.05 18.04 11.11
N PRO A 150 33.33 19.13 11.44
CA PRO A 150 33.95 20.25 12.12
C PRO A 150 34.53 19.74 13.45
N LEU A 151 35.82 20.04 13.68
CA LEU A 151 36.55 19.68 14.88
C LEU A 151 35.85 20.32 16.08
N GLY A 152 35.27 19.49 16.95
CA GLY A 152 34.86 19.82 18.31
C GLY A 152 35.75 19.08 19.29
#